data_AF-A0A354GNH5-F1
#
_entry.id   AF-A0A354GNH5-F1
#
_cell.length_a   1.000
_cell.length_b   1.000
_cell.length_c   1.000
_cell.angle_alpha   90.00
_cell.angle_beta   90.00
_cell.angle_gamma   90.00
#
_symmetry.space_group_name_H-M   'P 1'
#
loop_
_entity.id
_entity.type
_entity.pdbx_description
1 polymer ?
#
loop_
_entity_poly.entity_id
_entity_poly.type
_entity_poly.pdbx_seq_one_letter_code
_entity_poly.pdbx_strand_id
1 'polypeptide(L)'
;GEVYNIGGRCERTNLDLTYALLDAVGKPRSMIRHVVDRPGHDRRYAIDCAKIERELGWRPEVAFEDGLRETVQWYRDNMQWTNNVRSGEYLKYYERQYGK
;
A
#
# COMPACT_ATOMS: atom_id res chain seq x y z
N GLY A 1 -8.19 -1.12 -30.61
CA GLY A 1 -7.35 -0.63 -29.52
C GLY A 1 -7.00 -1.80 -28.64
N GLU A 2 -5.82 -1.79 -28.02
CA GLU A 2 -5.35 -2.88 -27.16
C GLU A 2 -5.51 -2.55 -25.68
N VAL A 3 -5.66 -3.58 -24.84
CA VAL A 3 -5.65 -3.48 -23.38
C VAL A 3 -4.44 -4.23 -22.83
N TYR A 4 -3.75 -3.62 -21.87
CA TYR A 4 -2.58 -4.17 -21.19
C TYR A 4 -2.74 -4.04 -19.67
N ASN A 5 -2.66 -5.16 -18.98
CA ASN A 5 -2.59 -5.19 -17.52
C ASN A 5 -1.17 -4.86 -17.04
N ILE A 6 -1.07 -4.06 -15.98
CA ILE A 6 0.20 -3.65 -15.35
C ILE A 6 0.16 -4.09 -13.89
N GLY A 7 1.22 -4.73 -13.40
CA GLY A 7 1.24 -5.27 -12.04
C GLY A 7 2.61 -5.82 -11.63
N GLY A 8 2.95 -5.69 -10.35
CA GLY A 8 4.31 -5.93 -9.85
C GLY A 8 4.68 -7.39 -9.55
N ARG A 9 3.87 -8.39 -9.95
CA ARG A 9 4.07 -9.82 -9.58
C ARG A 9 4.30 -10.03 -8.07
N CYS A 10 3.65 -9.24 -7.22
CA CYS A 10 3.96 -9.12 -5.80
C CYS A 10 2.73 -9.32 -4.89
N GLU A 11 1.98 -10.41 -5.11
CA GLU A 11 0.84 -10.74 -4.25
C GLU A 11 1.29 -10.93 -2.79
N ARG A 12 0.59 -10.27 -1.87
CA ARG A 12 0.80 -10.39 -0.42
C ARG A 12 -0.52 -10.16 0.32
N THR A 13 -0.61 -10.66 1.54
CA THR A 13 -1.74 -10.31 2.42
C THR A 13 -1.55 -8.91 3.02
N ASN A 14 -2.65 -8.27 3.44
CA ASN A 14 -2.59 -7.01 4.17
C ASN A 14 -1.78 -7.14 5.48
N LEU A 15 -1.82 -8.32 6.11
CA LEU A 15 -1.11 -8.58 7.36
C LEU A 15 0.41 -8.65 7.14
N ASP A 16 0.86 -9.35 6.10
CA ASP A 16 2.29 -9.43 5.74
C ASP A 16 2.85 -8.05 5.40
N LEU A 17 2.08 -7.25 4.65
CA LEU A 17 2.43 -5.86 4.35
C LEU A 17 2.54 -5.03 5.64
N THR A 18 1.59 -5.20 6.57
CA THR A 18 1.58 -4.47 7.84
C THR A 18 2.79 -4.84 8.72
N TYR A 19 3.17 -6.13 8.76
CA TYR A 19 4.38 -6.56 9.45
C TYR A 19 5.63 -5.96 8.82
N ALA A 20 5.78 -6.02 7.49
CA ALA A 20 6.92 -5.44 6.79
C ALA A 20 7.03 -3.93 7.05
N LEU A 21 5.90 -3.22 7.08
CA LEU A 21 5.87 -1.79 7.40
C LEU A 21 6.33 -1.52 8.84
N LEU A 22 5.80 -2.24 9.82
CA LEU A 22 6.18 -2.09 11.22
C LEU A 22 7.66 -2.36 11.45
N ASP A 23 8.20 -3.40 10.81
CA ASP A 23 9.61 -3.73 10.85
C ASP A 23 10.45 -2.59 10.22
N ALA A 24 10.03 -2.05 9.06
CA ALA A 24 10.70 -0.93 8.40
C ALA A 24 10.68 0.38 9.22
N VAL A 25 9.64 0.61 10.03
CA VAL A 25 9.56 1.78 10.92
C VAL A 25 10.05 1.52 12.35
N GLY A 26 10.53 0.31 12.66
CA GLY A 26 11.02 -0.06 13.99
C GLY A 26 9.92 -0.02 15.07
N LYS A 27 8.72 -0.50 14.77
CA LYS A 27 7.56 -0.50 15.67
C LYS A 27 7.10 -1.91 16.02
N PRO A 28 6.58 -2.14 17.23
CA PRO A 28 6.15 -3.47 17.64
C PRO A 28 4.84 -3.86 16.97
N ARG A 29 4.69 -5.17 16.71
CA ARG A 29 3.45 -5.76 16.16
C ARG A 29 2.23 -5.59 17.06
N SER A 30 2.43 -5.32 18.34
CA SER A 30 1.35 -5.01 19.30
C SER A 30 0.56 -3.75 18.95
N MET A 31 1.04 -2.91 18.03
CA MET A 31 0.27 -1.76 17.52
C MET A 31 -0.86 -2.17 16.54
N ILE A 32 -0.88 -3.43 16.08
CA ILE A 32 -1.95 -3.93 15.22
C ILE A 32 -3.22 -4.15 16.05
N ARG A 33 -4.34 -3.62 15.56
CA ARG A 33 -5.68 -3.86 16.09
C ARG A 33 -6.56 -4.42 14.99
N HIS A 34 -7.12 -5.61 15.22
CA HIS A 34 -8.16 -6.14 14.35
C HIS A 34 -9.45 -5.33 14.55
N VAL A 35 -10.09 -4.97 13.45
CA VAL A 35 -11.34 -4.22 13.41
C VAL A 35 -12.37 -4.98 12.60
N VAL A 36 -13.62 -4.50 12.62
CA VAL A 36 -14.71 -5.07 11.81
C VAL A 36 -14.32 -5.01 10.34
N ASP A 37 -14.60 -6.09 9.61
CA ASP A 37 -14.28 -6.20 8.19
C ASP A 37 -15.11 -5.23 7.34
N ARG A 38 -14.60 -4.88 6.16
CA ARG A 38 -15.28 -3.99 5.22
C ARG A 38 -16.46 -4.74 4.57
N PRO A 39 -17.68 -4.17 4.54
CA PRO A 39 -18.76 -4.74 3.75
C PRO A 39 -18.37 -4.86 2.27
N GLY A 40 -18.48 -6.06 1.70
CA GLY A 40 -18.10 -6.33 0.31
C GLY A 40 -16.59 -6.38 0.06
N HIS A 41 -15.79 -6.82 1.04
CA HIS A 41 -14.34 -6.91 0.89
C HIS A 41 -13.92 -8.00 -0.11
N ASP A 42 -13.42 -7.58 -1.28
CA ASP A 42 -12.71 -8.46 -2.19
C ASP A 42 -11.41 -8.96 -1.55
N ARG A 43 -11.27 -10.28 -1.44
CA ARG A 43 -10.18 -10.88 -0.65
C ARG A 43 -8.86 -11.02 -1.38
N ARG A 44 -8.87 -10.96 -2.71
CA ARG A 44 -7.66 -11.17 -3.52
C ARG A 44 -7.76 -10.42 -4.83
N TYR A 45 -6.74 -9.61 -5.09
CA TYR A 45 -6.44 -9.09 -6.41
C TYR A 45 -5.12 -9.68 -6.89
N ALA A 46 -5.12 -10.19 -8.10
CA ALA A 46 -3.95 -10.74 -8.76
C ALA A 46 -4.04 -10.40 -10.24
N ILE A 47 -2.98 -9.80 -10.77
CA ILE A 47 -2.95 -9.30 -12.14
C ILE A 47 -1.95 -10.14 -12.94
N ASP A 48 -2.43 -10.75 -14.03
CA ASP A 48 -1.54 -11.34 -15.03
C ASP A 48 -1.04 -10.26 -15.99
N CYS A 49 0.27 -10.06 -16.00
CA CYS A 49 0.98 -9.06 -16.78
C CYS A 49 1.71 -9.66 -17.99
N ALA A 50 1.50 -10.96 -18.30
CA ALA A 50 2.24 -11.66 -19.35
C ALA A 50 2.13 -11.00 -20.73
N LYS A 51 1.01 -10.34 -21.04
CA LYS A 51 0.82 -9.64 -22.32
C LYS A 51 1.78 -8.46 -22.48
N ILE A 52 1.87 -7.58 -21.49
CA ILE A 52 2.72 -6.38 -21.57
C ILE A 52 4.20 -6.75 -21.46
N GLU A 53 4.53 -7.78 -20.67
CA GLU A 53 5.89 -8.34 -20.56
C GLU A 53 6.38 -8.86 -21.91
N ARG A 54 5.52 -9.55 -22.67
CA ARG A 54 5.87 -10.15 -23.97
C ARG A 54 5.90 -9.12 -25.11
N GLU A 55 4.90 -8.24 -25.18
CA GLU A 55 4.72 -7.38 -26.36
C GLU A 55 5.49 -6.06 -26.24
N LEU A 56 5.64 -5.52 -25.03
CA LEU A 56 6.29 -4.23 -24.80
C LEU A 56 7.59 -4.36 -23.99
N GLY A 57 7.95 -5.55 -23.52
CA GLY A 57 9.13 -5.77 -22.69
C GLY A 57 9.02 -5.16 -21.28
N TRP A 58 7.83 -4.70 -20.88
CA TRP A 58 7.63 -4.07 -19.57
C TRP A 58 7.88 -5.07 -18.44
N ARG A 59 8.62 -4.65 -17.42
CA ARG A 59 8.81 -5.40 -16.17
C ARG A 59 8.89 -4.43 -15.00
N PRO A 60 8.42 -4.80 -13.80
CA PRO A 60 8.67 -4.01 -12.60
C PRO A 60 10.17 -3.99 -12.31
N GLU A 61 10.72 -2.79 -12.07
CA GLU A 61 12.15 -2.61 -11.78
C GLU A 61 12.45 -2.59 -10.28
N VAL A 62 11.43 -2.31 -9.45
CA VAL A 62 11.56 -2.15 -8.00
C VAL A 62 10.92 -3.34 -7.31
N ALA A 63 11.72 -4.09 -6.54
CA ALA A 63 11.20 -5.10 -5.64
C ALA A 63 10.38 -4.42 -4.52
N PHE A 64 9.37 -5.11 -4.00
CA PHE A 64 8.48 -4.51 -3.00
C PHE A 64 9.23 -4.08 -1.74
N GLU A 65 10.19 -4.86 -1.27
CA GLU A 65 11.00 -4.55 -0.09
C GLU A 65 11.77 -3.24 -0.27
N ASP A 66 12.31 -3.01 -1.46
CA ASP A 66 13.00 -1.76 -1.82
C ASP A 66 12.01 -0.61 -1.92
N GLY A 67 10.91 -0.80 -2.64
CA GLY A 67 9.86 0.21 -2.79
C GLY A 67 9.22 0.61 -1.46
N LEU A 68 9.01 -0.34 -0.54
CA LEU A 68 8.50 -0.06 0.80
C LEU A 68 9.49 0.79 1.61
N ARG A 69 10.78 0.43 1.60
CA ARG A 69 11.83 1.20 2.28
C ARG A 69 11.91 2.62 1.75
N GLU A 70 11.92 2.79 0.42
CA GLU A 70 11.94 4.10 -0.24
C GLU A 70 10.68 4.91 0.07
N THR A 71 9.50 4.25 0.08
CA THR A 71 8.25 4.89 0.45
C THR A 71 8.30 5.40 1.90
N VAL A 72 8.74 4.57 2.85
CA VAL A 72 8.91 4.97 4.26
C VAL A 72 9.84 6.17 4.39
N GLN A 73 10.98 6.14 3.69
CA GLN A 73 11.94 7.24 3.69
C GLN A 73 11.33 8.52 3.11
N TRP A 74 10.60 8.41 1.99
CA TRP A 74 9.91 9.54 1.38
C TRP A 74 8.95 10.22 2.36
N TYR A 75 8.15 9.46 3.11
CA TYR A 75 7.25 10.05 4.13
C TYR A 75 8.01 10.76 5.25
N ARG A 76 9.18 10.23 5.68
CA ARG A 76 10.02 10.88 6.69
C ARG A 76 10.58 12.21 6.20
N ASP A 77 10.98 12.27 4.94
CA ASP A 77 11.59 13.47 4.34
C ASP A 77 10.55 14.53 3.92
N ASN A 78 9.28 14.14 3.77
CA ASN A 78 8.22 15.00 3.23
C ASN A 78 7.11 15.32 4.25
N MET A 79 7.46 15.48 5.52
CA MET A 79 6.50 15.75 6.60
C MET A 79 5.64 17.00 6.36
N GLN A 80 6.18 18.05 5.72
CA GLN A 80 5.39 19.24 5.36
C GLN A 80 4.25 18.88 4.41
N TRP A 81 4.54 18.08 3.37
CA TRP A 81 3.53 17.60 2.45
C TRP A 81 2.48 16.76 3.17
N THR A 82 2.92 15.82 4.01
CA THR A 82 2.03 14.97 4.80
C THR A 82 1.09 15.78 5.70
N ASN A 83 1.59 16.82 6.37
CA ASN A 83 0.78 17.67 7.23
C ASN A 83 -0.28 18.45 6.45
N ASN A 84 0.05 18.92 5.24
CA ASN A 84 -0.88 19.68 4.39
C ASN A 84 -2.06 18.80 3.96
N VAL A 85 -1.81 17.55 3.55
CA VAL A 85 -2.87 16.64 3.07
C VAL A 85 -3.68 15.99 4.19
N ARG A 86 -3.16 15.97 5.43
CA ARG A 86 -3.85 15.41 6.61
C ARG A 86 -4.74 16.41 7.35
N SER A 87 -5.09 17.54 6.74
CA SER A 87 -5.87 18.60 7.39
C SER A 87 -7.37 18.55 7.05
N GLY A 88 -8.18 19.27 7.83
CA GLY A 88 -9.60 19.51 7.57
C GLY A 88 -10.43 18.24 7.37
N GLU A 89 -10.88 18.02 6.14
CA GLU A 89 -11.77 16.92 5.77
C GLU A 89 -11.16 15.53 6.00
N TYR A 90 -9.83 15.40 5.90
CA TYR A 90 -9.16 14.13 6.20
C TYR A 90 -9.38 13.69 7.66
N LEU A 91 -9.22 14.63 8.62
CA LEU A 91 -9.42 14.34 10.05
C LEU A 91 -10.88 14.04 10.36
N LYS A 92 -11.81 14.79 9.77
CA LYS A 92 -13.26 14.54 9.91
C LYS A 92 -13.66 13.17 9.37
N TYR A 93 -13.11 12.77 8.23
CA TYR A 93 -13.31 11.44 7.67
C TYR A 93 -12.77 10.36 8.61
N TYR A 94 -11.54 10.53 9.11
CA TYR A 94 -10.91 9.55 9.99
C TYR A 94 -11.72 9.34 11.27
N GLU A 95 -12.18 10.43 11.88
CA GLU A 95 -13.05 10.37 13.06
C GLU A 95 -14.37 9.64 12.76
N ARG A 96 -15.03 9.95 11.64
CA ARG A 96 -16.29 9.28 11.27
C ARG A 96 -16.12 7.77 11.01
N GLN A 97 -14.98 7.34 10.49
CA GLN A 97 -14.75 5.92 10.14
C GLN A 97 -14.12 5.10 11.26
N TYR A 98 -13.27 5.73 12.07
CA TYR A 98 -12.40 5.05 13.04
C TYR A 98 -12.38 5.70 14.42
N GLY A 99 -12.92 6.92 14.55
CA GLY A 99 -13.20 7.56 15.83
C GLY A 99 -14.20 6.71 16.60
N LYS A 100 -13.93 6.55 17.89
CA LYS A 100 -14.77 5.77 18.80
C LYS A 100 -15.70 6.71 19.54
#